data_AF-A0A1I8GCS0-F1
#
_entry.id   AF-A0A1I8GCS0-F1
#
_cell.length_a   1.000
_cell.length_b   1.000
_cell.length_c   1.000
_cell.angle_alpha   90.00
_cell.angle_beta   90.00
_cell.angle_gamma   90.00
#
_symmetry.space_group_name_H-M   'P 1'
#
loop_
_entity.id
_entity.type
_entity.pdbx_description
1 polymer ?
#
loop_
_entity_poly.entity_id
_entity_poly.type
_entity_poly.pdbx_seq_one_letter_code
_entity_poly.pdbx_strand_id
1 'polypeptide(L)'
;RYCIILFDEVYVKPSLRFSGCHTIGYSEDAPRQIARTVLALMVKSFMGGPAYVARLIPIYSLQPAFLYDQVVHLVQLIHQLGGTVVSLICDNHFTNRNCFQLLQGDSAVPWLAKNPADPDQPLFLLYDPVHLMKNIRNNWLTQSFCEIDFQPVIGEPVKRAKWNEITRLEEASRNHIVRTTRLNPVACRPSPLERQKVSLVLDVFHEKTVAALQLNGYSETADFVERVLNFWTVVNVKSPESHIRLNDIRRAPISSTNSSAIQELLSFAAVVDRMPGGRGASRPRSLTTETRKAIHQTANGLADLSRHLLMKVGFSYVLLGELQTDRLEGSFLFIGKATAGVIIYPLIKFWPVRGYAECNFTVNWS
;
A
#
# COMPACT_ATOMS: atom_id res chain seq x y z
N ARG A 1 -0.87 18.39 -13.65
CA ARG A 1 -0.54 19.39 -12.60
C ARG A 1 -0.40 18.70 -11.25
N TYR A 2 -1.42 18.05 -10.70
CA TYR A 2 -1.32 17.33 -9.42
C TYR A 2 -0.91 15.85 -9.61
N CYS A 3 -0.01 15.36 -8.75
CA CYS A 3 0.51 14.00 -8.82
C CYS A 3 0.85 13.43 -7.43
N ILE A 4 1.06 12.12 -7.40
CA ILE A 4 1.63 11.38 -6.27
C ILE A 4 2.96 10.77 -6.68
N ILE A 5 3.80 10.52 -5.68
CA ILE A 5 5.00 9.70 -5.82
C ILE A 5 4.76 8.37 -5.13
N LEU A 6 5.00 7.29 -5.86
CA LEU A 6 4.99 5.91 -5.38
C LEU A 6 6.45 5.44 -5.32
N PHE A 7 6.84 4.74 -4.25
CA PHE A 7 8.17 4.17 -4.20
C PHE A 7 8.22 2.82 -3.49
N ASP A 8 9.09 1.95 -4.00
CA ASP A 8 9.32 0.60 -3.52
C ASP A 8 10.68 0.08 -3.99
N GLU A 9 11.16 -0.99 -3.35
CA GLU A 9 12.42 -1.65 -3.67
C GLU A 9 12.21 -3.02 -4.31
N VAL A 10 13.00 -3.33 -5.33
CA VAL A 10 13.01 -4.67 -5.94
C VAL A 10 14.38 -5.29 -5.80
N TYR A 11 14.42 -6.54 -5.34
CA TYR A 11 15.66 -7.31 -5.31
C TYR A 11 16.16 -7.64 -6.71
N VAL A 12 17.45 -7.45 -6.91
CA VAL A 12 18.15 -7.75 -8.16
C VAL A 12 19.32 -8.68 -7.89
N LYS A 13 19.71 -9.47 -8.88
CA LYS A 13 20.91 -10.30 -8.75
C LYS A 13 22.15 -9.39 -8.75
N PRO A 14 22.99 -9.43 -7.70
CA PRO A 14 24.23 -8.66 -7.69
C PRO A 14 25.10 -9.10 -8.86
N SER A 15 25.43 -8.15 -9.73
CA SER A 15 26.29 -8.40 -10.89
C SER A 15 26.99 -7.13 -11.33
N LEU A 16 28.21 -7.29 -11.86
CA LEU A 16 28.95 -6.23 -12.54
C LEU A 16 28.98 -6.54 -14.03
N ARG A 17 28.74 -5.50 -14.83
CA ARG A 17 28.81 -5.57 -16.29
C ARG A 17 29.65 -4.42 -16.80
N PHE A 18 30.41 -4.70 -17.84
CA PHE A 18 31.14 -3.69 -18.57
C PHE A 18 30.48 -3.51 -19.93
N SER A 19 29.96 -2.31 -20.21
CA SER A 19 29.31 -1.99 -21.48
C SER A 19 29.66 -0.57 -21.88
N GLY A 20 30.03 -0.36 -23.15
CA GLY A 20 30.34 0.97 -23.69
C GLY A 20 31.37 1.76 -22.87
N CYS A 21 32.43 1.10 -22.39
CA CYS A 21 33.46 1.69 -21.51
C CYS A 21 32.99 2.09 -20.10
N HIS A 22 31.79 1.72 -19.69
CA HIS A 22 31.25 1.99 -18.36
C HIS A 22 31.09 0.69 -17.56
N THR A 23 31.42 0.75 -16.27
CA THR A 23 31.10 -0.34 -15.33
C THR A 23 29.73 -0.07 -14.72
N ILE A 24 28.84 -1.04 -14.87
CA ILE A 24 27.43 -1.01 -14.48
C ILE A 24 27.26 -2.08 -13.40
N GLY A 25 26.56 -1.77 -12.30
CA GLY A 25 26.33 -2.73 -11.21
C GLY A 25 26.63 -2.20 -9.82
N TYR A 26 27.38 -1.11 -9.71
CA TYR A 26 27.60 -0.45 -8.42
C TYR A 26 26.35 0.27 -7.94
N SER A 27 26.19 0.36 -6.62
CA SER A 27 25.07 1.07 -6.01
C SER A 27 25.37 2.57 -5.84
N GLU A 28 24.31 3.38 -5.83
CA GLU A 28 24.43 4.83 -5.62
C GLU A 28 24.56 5.20 -4.12
N ASP A 29 23.98 4.39 -3.23
CA ASP A 29 24.07 4.57 -1.77
C ASP A 29 25.45 4.18 -1.21
N ALA A 30 26.16 3.29 -1.89
CA ALA A 30 27.47 2.80 -1.51
C ALA A 30 28.32 2.53 -2.77
N PRO A 31 28.96 3.57 -3.36
CA PRO A 31 29.59 3.51 -4.69
C PRO A 31 30.65 2.42 -4.93
N ARG A 32 31.15 1.77 -3.87
CA ARG A 32 32.13 0.66 -3.94
C ARG A 32 31.50 -0.72 -3.80
N GLN A 33 30.18 -0.80 -3.60
CA GLN A 33 29.44 -2.04 -3.37
C GLN A 33 28.56 -2.35 -4.58
N ILE A 34 28.37 -3.65 -4.84
CA ILE A 34 27.49 -4.12 -5.91
C ILE A 34 26.05 -4.02 -5.43
N ALA A 35 25.18 -3.40 -6.24
CA ALA A 35 23.78 -3.25 -5.93
C ALA A 35 23.07 -4.60 -5.74
N ARG A 36 22.17 -4.66 -4.76
CA ARG A 36 21.37 -5.82 -4.38
C ARG A 36 19.89 -5.58 -4.57
N THR A 37 19.47 -4.31 -4.49
CA THR A 37 18.12 -3.86 -4.76
C THR A 37 18.15 -2.70 -5.75
N VAL A 38 17.01 -2.40 -6.33
CA VAL A 38 16.76 -1.17 -7.09
C VAL A 38 15.58 -0.47 -6.44
N LEU A 39 15.80 0.75 -5.95
CA LEU A 39 14.75 1.64 -5.50
C LEU A 39 14.12 2.28 -6.74
N ALA A 40 12.81 2.14 -6.88
CA ALA A 40 12.06 2.79 -7.94
C ALA A 40 11.20 3.92 -7.38
N LEU A 41 11.33 5.08 -7.99
CA LEU A 41 10.47 6.23 -7.75
C LEU A 41 9.56 6.39 -8.97
N MET A 42 8.25 6.29 -8.78
CA MET A 42 7.26 6.47 -9.84
C MET A 42 6.41 7.70 -9.55
N VAL A 43 6.21 8.51 -10.58
CA VAL A 43 5.28 9.64 -10.54
C VAL A 43 4.00 9.22 -11.23
N LYS A 44 2.88 9.44 -10.56
CA LYS A 44 1.55 9.15 -11.09
C LYS A 44 0.70 10.40 -11.01
N SER A 45 0.17 10.83 -12.16
CA SER A 45 -0.78 11.94 -12.20
C SER A 45 -2.09 11.54 -11.53
N PHE A 46 -2.74 12.49 -10.84
CA PHE A 46 -4.16 12.33 -10.53
C PHE A 46 -4.99 12.34 -11.82
N MET A 47 -6.20 11.75 -11.75
CA MET A 47 -7.21 11.77 -12.83
C MET A 47 -6.86 10.98 -14.10
N GLY A 48 -6.27 9.79 -13.94
CA GLY A 48 -6.11 8.84 -15.04
C GLY A 48 -5.00 9.19 -16.04
N GLY A 49 -4.16 10.18 -15.73
CA GLY A 49 -2.94 10.42 -16.47
C GLY A 49 -1.97 9.24 -16.35
N PRO A 50 -1.09 9.04 -17.35
CA PRO A 50 -0.09 7.98 -17.33
C PRO A 50 0.83 8.07 -16.10
N ALA A 51 1.25 6.90 -15.62
CA ALA A 51 2.27 6.77 -14.57
C ALA A 51 3.63 6.50 -15.23
N TYR A 52 4.68 7.08 -14.66
CA TYR A 52 6.04 6.98 -15.20
C TYR A 52 7.03 6.68 -14.09
N VAL A 53 7.98 5.79 -14.36
CA VAL A 53 9.12 5.57 -13.45
C VAL A 53 10.06 6.77 -13.60
N ALA A 54 10.04 7.65 -12.60
CA ALA A 54 10.88 8.85 -12.51
C ALA A 54 12.36 8.50 -12.36
N ARG A 55 12.66 7.47 -11.56
CA ARG A 55 14.04 7.04 -11.34
C ARG A 55 14.10 5.58 -10.91
N LEU A 56 15.12 4.88 -11.38
CA LEU A 56 15.56 3.57 -10.87
C LEU A 56 16.96 3.76 -10.31
N ILE A 57 17.11 3.51 -9.01
CA ILE A 57 18.34 3.78 -8.27
C ILE A 57 18.89 2.44 -7.81
N PRO A 58 20.06 1.99 -8.26
CA PRO A 58 20.70 0.78 -7.72
C PRO A 58 21.15 1.02 -6.27
N ILE A 59 20.79 0.11 -5.38
CA ILE A 59 20.99 0.22 -3.93
C ILE A 59 21.66 -1.03 -3.39
N TYR A 60 22.62 -0.87 -2.48
CA TYR A 60 23.23 -1.95 -1.74
C TYR A 60 22.44 -2.25 -0.46
N SER A 61 22.10 -1.20 0.30
CA SER A 61 21.31 -1.29 1.53
C SER A 61 20.62 0.03 1.82
N LEU A 62 19.35 0.17 1.44
CA LEU A 62 18.62 1.44 1.53
C LEU A 62 18.56 1.97 2.96
N GLN A 63 19.12 3.16 3.14
CA GLN A 63 19.05 3.91 4.39
C GLN A 63 17.92 4.95 4.35
N PRO A 64 17.23 5.21 5.48
CA PRO A 64 16.16 6.19 5.53
C PRO A 64 16.58 7.60 5.07
N ALA A 65 17.78 8.05 5.46
CA ALA A 65 18.30 9.36 5.08
C ALA A 65 18.54 9.48 3.57
N PHE A 66 19.12 8.43 2.96
CA PHE A 66 19.32 8.40 1.51
C PHE A 66 17.98 8.46 0.78
N LEU A 67 17.00 7.64 1.20
CA LEU A 67 15.65 7.65 0.62
C LEU A 67 14.98 9.03 0.75
N TYR A 68 15.09 9.67 1.92
CA TYR A 68 14.61 11.02 2.17
C TYR A 68 15.16 12.01 1.13
N ASP A 69 16.48 12.02 0.92
CA ASP A 69 17.13 12.92 -0.05
C ASP A 69 16.60 12.69 -1.48
N GLN A 70 16.44 11.41 -1.89
CA GLN A 70 15.94 11.09 -3.22
C GLN A 70 14.48 11.55 -3.43
N VAL A 71 13.64 11.35 -2.42
CA VAL A 71 12.21 11.75 -2.48
C VAL A 71 12.07 13.27 -2.45
N VAL A 72 12.78 13.96 -1.56
CA VAL A 72 12.77 15.44 -1.47
C VAL A 72 13.24 16.06 -2.78
N HIS A 73 14.35 15.56 -3.34
CA HIS A 73 14.85 16.04 -4.62
C HIS A 73 13.81 15.88 -5.74
N LEU A 74 13.15 14.72 -5.83
CA LEU A 74 12.12 14.48 -6.83
C LEU A 74 10.90 15.40 -6.63
N VAL A 75 10.47 15.62 -5.39
CA VAL A 75 9.37 16.55 -5.07
C VAL A 75 9.71 17.96 -5.55
N GLN A 76 10.91 18.45 -5.26
CA GLN A 76 11.36 19.78 -5.67
C GLN A 76 11.44 19.91 -7.20
N LEU A 77 12.02 18.91 -7.88
CA LEU A 77 12.11 18.91 -9.34
C LEU A 77 10.73 18.96 -10.00
N ILE A 78 9.76 18.18 -9.52
CA ILE A 78 8.40 18.19 -10.07
C ILE A 78 7.75 19.57 -9.93
N HIS A 79 7.92 20.24 -8.78
CA HIS A 79 7.37 21.58 -8.57
C HIS A 79 8.06 22.64 -9.45
N GLN A 80 9.38 22.56 -9.62
CA GLN A 80 10.13 23.42 -10.53
C GLN A 80 9.64 23.29 -11.98
N LEU A 81 9.19 22.09 -12.37
CA LEU A 81 8.59 21.83 -13.69
C LEU A 81 7.08 22.17 -13.77
N GLY A 82 6.52 22.83 -12.75
CA GLY A 82 5.12 23.26 -12.71
C GLY A 82 4.11 22.20 -12.25
N GLY A 83 4.59 21.05 -11.78
CA GLY A 83 3.77 20.04 -11.11
C GLY A 83 3.52 20.37 -9.63
N THR A 84 2.64 19.59 -8.99
CA THR A 84 2.38 19.66 -7.57
C THR A 84 2.26 18.25 -7.03
N VAL A 85 3.15 17.89 -6.10
CA VAL A 85 3.12 16.60 -5.42
C VAL A 85 2.26 16.74 -4.18
N VAL A 86 1.15 16.01 -4.12
CA VAL A 86 0.23 16.06 -2.98
C VAL A 86 0.39 14.88 -2.04
N SER A 87 0.97 13.76 -2.49
CA SER A 87 1.15 12.60 -1.62
C SER A 87 2.34 11.72 -2.00
N LEU A 88 2.90 11.09 -0.98
CA LEU A 88 3.91 10.04 -1.04
C LEU A 88 3.28 8.72 -0.56
N ILE A 89 3.48 7.64 -1.30
CA ILE A 89 2.93 6.32 -0.99
C ILE A 89 4.00 5.24 -1.09
N CYS A 90 4.08 4.38 -0.07
CA CYS A 90 5.03 3.28 0.01
C CYS A 90 4.49 2.13 0.86
N ASP A 91 5.21 1.01 0.93
CA ASP A 91 4.84 -0.07 1.84
C ASP A 91 5.17 0.27 3.33
N ASN A 92 4.71 -0.58 4.25
CA ASN A 92 5.00 -0.42 5.68
C ASN A 92 6.34 -1.05 6.09
N HIS A 93 7.39 -0.92 5.26
CA HIS A 93 8.73 -1.38 5.61
C HIS A 93 9.42 -0.42 6.60
N PHE A 94 10.37 -0.95 7.39
CA PHE A 94 11.08 -0.18 8.42
C PHE A 94 11.77 1.07 7.85
N THR A 95 12.49 0.92 6.74
CA THR A 95 13.19 2.04 6.08
C THR A 95 12.24 3.15 5.65
N ASN A 96 11.11 2.77 5.07
CA ASN A 96 10.09 3.68 4.58
C ASN A 96 9.40 4.44 5.73
N ARG A 97 9.07 3.74 6.82
CA ARG A 97 8.56 4.38 8.05
C ARG A 97 9.52 5.44 8.60
N ASN A 98 10.81 5.13 8.67
CA ASN A 98 11.80 6.09 9.19
C ASN A 98 11.99 7.27 8.23
N CYS A 99 11.91 7.06 6.91
CA CYS A 99 11.89 8.16 5.95
C CYS A 99 10.68 9.09 6.16
N PHE A 100 9.50 8.52 6.43
CA PHE A 100 8.31 9.31 6.77
C PHE A 100 8.48 10.10 8.06
N GLN A 101 9.14 9.53 9.08
CA GLN A 101 9.46 10.28 10.31
C GLN A 101 10.38 11.47 10.04
N LEU A 102 11.39 11.32 9.17
CA LEU A 102 12.27 12.42 8.76
C LEU A 102 11.50 13.56 8.07
N LEU A 103 10.47 13.23 7.27
CA LEU A 103 9.61 14.22 6.62
C LEU A 103 8.66 14.93 7.60
N GLN A 104 8.15 14.20 8.60
CA GLN A 104 7.13 14.72 9.53
C GLN A 104 7.71 15.65 10.59
N GLY A 105 8.92 15.36 11.08
CA GLY A 105 9.40 15.94 12.34
C GLY A 105 8.47 15.59 13.52
N ASP A 106 8.30 16.51 14.48
CA ASP A 106 7.49 16.31 15.69
C ASP A 106 5.98 16.64 15.49
N SER A 107 5.39 16.12 14.41
CA SER A 107 3.97 16.33 14.11
C SER A 107 3.06 15.37 14.89
N ALA A 108 2.02 15.89 15.54
CA ALA A 108 0.93 15.10 16.12
C ALA A 108 0.06 14.41 15.05
N VAL A 109 0.18 14.83 13.78
CA VAL A 109 -0.60 14.35 12.64
C VAL A 109 0.35 13.58 11.71
N PRO A 110 0.54 12.27 11.90
CA PRO A 110 1.59 11.52 11.22
C PRO A 110 1.33 11.32 9.72
N TRP A 111 0.15 11.63 9.20
CA TRP A 111 -0.11 11.56 7.75
C TRP A 111 0.20 12.84 7.01
N LEU A 112 0.67 13.88 7.70
CA LEU A 112 0.85 15.21 7.13
C LEU A 112 2.27 15.74 7.35
N ALA A 113 2.90 16.22 6.28
CA ALA A 113 4.19 16.90 6.29
C ALA A 113 4.07 18.24 5.56
N LYS A 114 5.03 19.14 5.83
CA LYS A 114 5.22 20.33 4.98
C LYS A 114 5.83 19.90 3.66
N ASN A 115 5.29 20.38 2.55
CA ASN A 115 5.86 20.06 1.25
C ASN A 115 7.25 20.73 1.09
N PRO A 116 8.32 19.96 0.79
CA PRO A 116 9.69 20.48 0.68
C PRO A 116 9.92 21.52 -0.43
N ALA A 117 8.98 21.63 -1.38
CA ALA A 117 9.04 22.61 -2.47
C ALA A 117 8.12 23.82 -2.24
N ASP A 118 7.05 23.64 -1.46
CA ASP A 118 6.05 24.67 -1.17
C ASP A 118 5.48 24.46 0.24
N PRO A 119 6.02 25.13 1.28
CA PRO A 119 5.62 24.92 2.66
C PRO A 119 4.14 25.21 2.97
N ASP A 120 3.44 25.96 2.11
CA ASP A 120 2.02 26.27 2.27
C ASP A 120 1.11 25.13 1.76
N GLN A 121 1.67 24.18 1.02
CA GLN A 121 0.96 23.01 0.53
C GLN A 121 1.18 21.79 1.45
N PRO A 122 0.12 21.04 1.77
CA PRO A 122 0.26 19.80 2.52
C PRO A 122 0.89 18.70 1.65
N LEU A 123 1.74 17.88 2.26
CA LEU A 123 2.22 16.64 1.69
C LEU A 123 1.70 15.45 2.50
N PHE A 124 0.85 14.63 1.89
CA PHE A 124 0.23 13.48 2.57
C PHE A 124 1.13 12.24 2.50
N LEU A 125 1.43 11.64 3.66
CA LEU A 125 2.29 10.47 3.80
C LEU A 125 1.44 9.24 4.07
N LEU A 126 1.31 8.36 3.07
CA LEU A 126 0.38 7.23 3.08
C LEU A 126 1.12 5.90 2.90
N TYR A 127 0.57 4.84 3.49
CA TYR A 127 1.02 3.48 3.21
C TYR A 127 0.10 2.82 2.19
N ASP A 128 0.66 1.94 1.36
CA ASP A 128 -0.08 1.26 0.33
C ASP A 128 -1.19 0.36 0.92
N PRO A 129 -2.47 0.59 0.56
CA PRO A 129 -3.59 -0.19 1.09
C PRO A 129 -3.50 -1.70 0.80
N VAL A 130 -2.91 -2.12 -0.33
CA VAL A 130 -2.74 -3.55 -0.65
C VAL A 130 -1.79 -4.21 0.34
N HIS A 131 -0.67 -3.56 0.66
CA HIS A 131 0.23 -4.00 1.71
C HIS A 131 -0.41 -3.97 3.11
N LEU A 132 -1.26 -2.99 3.42
CA LEU A 132 -2.01 -2.98 4.68
C LEU A 132 -2.93 -4.20 4.81
N MET A 133 -3.65 -4.58 3.74
CA MET A 133 -4.48 -5.79 3.73
C MET A 133 -3.66 -7.06 3.97
N LYS A 134 -2.50 -7.18 3.28
CA LYS A 134 -1.54 -8.28 3.51
C LYS A 134 -1.10 -8.31 4.99
N ASN A 135 -0.76 -7.16 5.56
CA ASN A 135 -0.30 -7.02 6.93
C ASN A 135 -1.38 -7.40 7.95
N ILE A 136 -2.64 -6.97 7.77
CA ILE A 136 -3.76 -7.33 8.66
C ILE A 136 -3.92 -8.85 8.71
N ARG A 137 -4.01 -9.51 7.55
CA ARG A 137 -4.13 -10.98 7.47
C ARG A 137 -2.94 -11.68 8.11
N ASN A 138 -1.72 -11.29 7.70
CA ASN A 138 -0.50 -11.96 8.14
C ASN A 138 -0.24 -11.74 9.63
N ASN A 139 -0.59 -10.58 10.17
CA ASN A 139 -0.58 -10.35 11.61
C ASN A 139 -1.55 -11.33 12.27
N TRP A 140 -2.82 -11.35 11.89
CA TRP A 140 -3.81 -12.25 12.50
C TRP A 140 -3.33 -13.72 12.51
N LEU A 141 -2.81 -14.23 11.40
CA LEU A 141 -2.22 -15.57 11.27
C LEU A 141 -1.00 -15.86 12.16
N THR A 142 -0.18 -14.84 12.44
CA THR A 142 1.09 -15.00 13.18
C THR A 142 0.96 -14.59 14.65
N GLN A 143 -0.23 -14.18 15.09
CA GLN A 143 -0.52 -13.99 16.50
C GLN A 143 -0.55 -15.36 17.19
N SER A 144 0.01 -15.52 18.38
CA SER A 144 0.15 -16.84 19.03
C SER A 144 -1.16 -17.62 19.20
N PHE A 145 -2.28 -16.93 19.44
CA PHE A 145 -3.61 -17.54 19.55
C PHE A 145 -4.39 -17.48 18.23
N CYS A 146 -3.87 -16.80 17.21
CA CYS A 146 -4.58 -16.44 15.99
C CYS A 146 -5.90 -15.69 16.29
N GLU A 147 -5.88 -14.81 17.29
CA GLU A 147 -7.01 -14.01 17.74
C GLU A 147 -6.70 -12.51 17.68
N ILE A 148 -7.72 -11.70 17.38
CA ILE A 148 -7.66 -10.23 17.41
C ILE A 148 -8.79 -9.71 18.30
N ASP A 149 -8.42 -9.00 19.35
CA ASP A 149 -9.31 -8.26 20.23
C ASP A 149 -9.48 -6.83 19.69
N PHE A 150 -10.72 -6.39 19.54
CA PHE A 150 -11.07 -5.08 19.00
C PHE A 150 -12.32 -4.53 19.67
N GLN A 151 -12.42 -3.20 19.73
CA GLN A 151 -13.58 -2.52 20.27
C GLN A 151 -14.22 -1.69 19.15
N PRO A 152 -15.43 -2.04 18.68
CA PRO A 152 -16.13 -1.27 17.64
C PRO A 152 -16.46 0.16 18.03
N VAL A 153 -17.01 0.37 19.23
CA VAL A 153 -17.48 1.67 19.72
C VAL A 153 -16.99 1.87 21.14
N ILE A 154 -16.64 3.11 21.50
CA ILE A 154 -16.14 3.40 22.84
C ILE A 154 -17.25 3.10 23.85
N GLY A 155 -16.91 2.35 24.89
CA GLY A 155 -17.86 1.91 25.93
C GLY A 155 -18.55 0.58 25.64
N GLU A 156 -18.45 0.04 24.43
CA GLU A 156 -18.91 -1.32 24.14
C GLU A 156 -17.90 -2.38 24.64
N PRO A 157 -18.34 -3.62 24.88
CA PRO A 157 -17.44 -4.73 25.19
C PRO A 157 -16.40 -4.94 24.09
N VAL A 158 -15.19 -5.36 24.50
CA VAL A 158 -14.17 -5.84 23.57
C VAL A 158 -14.67 -7.13 22.92
N LYS A 159 -14.66 -7.16 21.58
CA LYS A 159 -14.97 -8.33 20.76
C LYS A 159 -13.68 -9.05 20.36
N ARG A 160 -13.78 -10.33 20.03
CA ARG A 160 -12.67 -11.21 19.68
C ARG A 160 -12.93 -11.96 18.38
N ALA A 161 -12.16 -11.61 17.35
CA ALA A 161 -12.14 -12.34 16.10
C ALA A 161 -11.13 -13.50 16.16
N LYS A 162 -11.53 -14.70 15.71
CA LYS A 162 -10.72 -15.91 15.77
C LYS A 162 -10.47 -16.49 14.38
N TRP A 163 -9.21 -16.67 14.01
CA TRP A 163 -8.86 -17.26 12.71
C TRP A 163 -9.35 -18.70 12.55
N ASN A 164 -9.44 -19.44 13.65
CA ASN A 164 -9.94 -20.80 13.66
C ASN A 164 -11.39 -20.90 13.15
N GLU A 165 -12.20 -19.85 13.33
CA GLU A 165 -13.59 -19.81 12.82
C GLU A 165 -13.62 -19.70 11.29
N ILE A 166 -12.70 -18.93 10.71
CA ILE A 166 -12.50 -18.87 9.24
C ILE A 166 -12.07 -20.25 8.72
N THR A 167 -11.17 -20.92 9.42
CA THR A 167 -10.65 -22.24 9.02
C THR A 167 -11.73 -23.32 9.09
N ARG A 168 -12.54 -23.34 10.16
CA ARG A 168 -13.69 -24.23 10.30
C ARG A 168 -14.75 -23.98 9.25
N LEU A 169 -14.99 -22.70 8.91
CA LEU A 169 -15.94 -22.33 7.87
C LEU A 169 -15.50 -22.85 6.50
N GLU A 170 -14.21 -22.73 6.18
CA GLU A 170 -13.66 -23.30 4.95
C GLU A 170 -13.81 -24.83 4.93
N GLU A 171 -13.44 -25.52 6.02
CA GLU A 171 -13.57 -26.97 6.16
C GLU A 171 -14.99 -27.47 5.99
N ALA A 172 -15.95 -26.83 6.67
CA ALA A 172 -17.37 -27.13 6.53
C ALA A 172 -17.83 -26.93 5.08
N SER A 173 -17.34 -25.89 4.40
CA SER A 173 -17.71 -25.58 3.02
C SER A 173 -17.17 -26.57 1.97
N ARG A 174 -16.14 -27.37 2.27
CA ARG A 174 -15.50 -28.28 1.29
C ARG A 174 -16.42 -29.38 0.77
N ASN A 175 -17.32 -29.87 1.63
CA ASN A 175 -18.18 -31.02 1.32
C ASN A 175 -19.54 -30.61 0.74
N HIS A 176 -19.79 -29.30 0.60
CA HIS A 176 -21.02 -28.80 0.00
C HIS A 176 -20.88 -28.64 -1.51
N ILE A 177 -21.89 -29.07 -2.26
CA ILE A 177 -21.99 -28.91 -3.71
C ILE A 177 -21.93 -27.42 -4.09
N VAL A 178 -22.58 -26.57 -3.29
CA VAL A 178 -22.54 -25.11 -3.44
C VAL A 178 -21.64 -24.52 -2.36
N ARG A 179 -20.52 -23.92 -2.78
CA ARG A 179 -19.63 -23.21 -1.84
C ARG A 179 -20.25 -21.88 -1.42
N THR A 180 -20.44 -21.74 -0.11
CA THR A 180 -20.98 -20.52 0.52
C THR A 180 -19.92 -19.44 0.70
N THR A 181 -18.63 -19.76 0.50
CA THR A 181 -17.50 -18.83 0.65
C THR A 181 -16.53 -18.93 -0.53
N ARG A 182 -15.60 -17.97 -0.64
CA ARG A 182 -14.44 -18.05 -1.53
C ARG A 182 -13.21 -18.66 -0.85
N LEU A 183 -13.35 -19.04 0.42
CA LEU A 183 -12.26 -19.62 1.18
C LEU A 183 -11.78 -20.90 0.51
N ASN A 184 -10.47 -21.08 0.53
CA ASN A 184 -9.80 -22.27 0.08
C ASN A 184 -8.69 -22.60 1.08
N PRO A 185 -8.17 -23.84 1.08
CA PRO A 185 -7.16 -24.25 2.05
C PRO A 185 -5.94 -23.32 2.10
N VAL A 186 -5.55 -22.78 0.94
CA VAL A 186 -4.39 -21.90 0.80
C VAL A 186 -4.65 -20.51 1.38
N ALA A 187 -5.87 -19.97 1.24
CA ALA A 187 -6.26 -18.70 1.86
C ALA A 187 -6.28 -18.78 3.39
N CYS A 188 -6.70 -19.92 3.94
CA CYS A 188 -6.76 -20.16 5.39
C CYS A 188 -5.39 -20.52 5.99
N ARG A 189 -4.53 -21.22 5.23
CA ARG A 189 -3.23 -21.73 5.68
C ARG A 189 -2.12 -21.42 4.65
N PRO A 190 -1.81 -20.13 4.38
CA PRO A 190 -0.83 -19.78 3.37
C PRO A 190 0.61 -20.06 3.83
N SER A 191 1.42 -20.62 2.93
CA SER A 191 2.87 -20.67 3.06
C SER A 191 3.49 -19.27 3.05
N PRO A 192 4.76 -19.10 3.47
CA PRO A 192 5.44 -17.80 3.46
C PRO A 192 5.38 -17.06 2.11
N LEU A 193 5.49 -17.78 0.99
CA LEU A 193 5.41 -17.21 -0.35
C LEU A 193 3.96 -16.77 -0.70
N GLU A 194 2.98 -17.59 -0.32
CA GLU A 194 1.56 -17.30 -0.56
C GLU A 194 1.04 -16.15 0.30
N ARG A 195 1.71 -15.84 1.42
CA ARG A 195 1.42 -14.65 2.23
C ARG A 195 1.64 -13.32 1.48
N GLN A 196 2.30 -13.33 0.32
CA GLN A 196 2.41 -12.14 -0.52
C GLN A 196 1.25 -12.00 -1.53
N LYS A 197 0.45 -13.05 -1.76
CA LYS A 197 -0.64 -13.02 -2.73
C LYS A 197 -1.85 -12.28 -2.17
N VAL A 198 -2.18 -11.12 -2.76
CA VAL A 198 -3.35 -10.33 -2.41
C VAL A 198 -4.66 -11.06 -2.70
N SER A 199 -4.73 -11.87 -3.76
CA SER A 199 -5.95 -12.64 -4.10
C SER A 199 -6.43 -13.51 -2.94
N LEU A 200 -5.51 -14.20 -2.26
CA LEU A 200 -5.81 -15.01 -1.07
C LEU A 200 -6.23 -14.16 0.14
N VAL A 201 -5.78 -12.90 0.23
CA VAL A 201 -6.28 -11.94 1.24
C VAL A 201 -7.74 -11.61 0.96
N LEU A 202 -8.07 -11.35 -0.30
CA LEU A 202 -9.41 -10.98 -0.75
C LEU A 202 -10.41 -12.14 -0.69
N ASP A 203 -9.96 -13.39 -0.70
CA ASP A 203 -10.83 -14.55 -0.43
C ASP A 203 -11.31 -14.58 1.03
N VAL A 204 -10.47 -14.10 1.97
CA VAL A 204 -10.79 -13.99 3.39
C VAL A 204 -11.71 -12.79 3.64
N PHE A 205 -11.30 -11.60 3.18
CA PHE A 205 -12.09 -10.38 3.33
C PHE A 205 -13.07 -10.23 2.16
N HIS A 206 -14.17 -10.98 2.23
CA HIS A 206 -15.18 -11.03 1.19
C HIS A 206 -16.59 -11.05 1.77
N GLU A 207 -17.56 -10.44 1.07
CA GLU A 207 -18.98 -10.34 1.50
C GLU A 207 -19.59 -11.72 1.78
N LYS A 208 -19.36 -12.69 0.87
CA LYS A 208 -19.76 -14.10 1.09
C LYS A 208 -19.16 -14.71 2.36
N THR A 209 -17.91 -14.39 2.69
CA THR A 209 -17.25 -14.88 3.91
C THR A 209 -17.89 -14.26 5.15
N VAL A 210 -18.17 -12.96 5.12
CA VAL A 210 -18.91 -12.26 6.19
C VAL A 210 -20.29 -12.90 6.42
N ALA A 211 -21.08 -13.04 5.35
CA ALA A 211 -22.42 -13.63 5.43
C ALA A 211 -22.38 -15.07 5.96
N ALA A 212 -21.43 -15.87 5.51
CA ALA A 212 -21.29 -17.25 5.97
C ALA A 212 -20.82 -17.33 7.44
N LEU A 213 -19.95 -16.44 7.91
CA LEU A 213 -19.60 -16.34 9.34
C LEU A 213 -20.82 -15.99 10.19
N GLN A 214 -21.65 -15.04 9.75
CA GLN A 214 -22.89 -14.65 10.44
C GLN A 214 -23.87 -15.83 10.54
N LEU A 215 -24.10 -16.55 9.44
CA LEU A 215 -24.99 -17.72 9.41
C LEU A 215 -24.53 -18.87 10.32
N ASN A 216 -23.22 -18.98 10.58
CA ASN A 216 -22.65 -20.01 11.45
C ASN A 216 -22.48 -19.54 12.91
N GLY A 217 -23.01 -18.36 13.27
CA GLY A 217 -22.96 -17.82 14.63
C GLY A 217 -21.60 -17.23 15.04
N TYR A 218 -20.69 -17.02 14.08
CA TYR A 218 -19.36 -16.41 14.32
C TYR A 218 -19.42 -14.89 14.20
N SER A 219 -20.29 -14.25 14.99
CA SER A 219 -20.66 -12.83 14.85
C SER A 219 -19.49 -11.86 15.08
N GLU A 220 -18.62 -12.12 16.06
CA GLU A 220 -17.47 -11.25 16.36
C GLU A 220 -16.39 -11.31 15.27
N THR A 221 -16.11 -12.51 14.75
CA THR A 221 -15.22 -12.68 13.59
C THR A 221 -15.82 -12.05 12.34
N ALA A 222 -17.14 -12.20 12.12
CA ALA A 222 -17.83 -11.55 11.00
C ALA A 222 -17.70 -10.02 11.06
N ASP A 223 -17.91 -9.40 12.22
CA ASP A 223 -17.79 -7.95 12.42
C ASP A 223 -16.36 -7.45 12.12
N PHE A 224 -15.34 -8.18 12.56
CA PHE A 224 -13.96 -7.81 12.22
C PHE A 224 -13.67 -7.92 10.72
N VAL A 225 -14.08 -9.02 10.08
CA VAL A 225 -13.89 -9.23 8.64
C VAL A 225 -14.65 -8.18 7.82
N GLU A 226 -15.86 -7.82 8.23
CA GLU A 226 -16.69 -6.80 7.59
C GLU A 226 -16.06 -5.42 7.66
N ARG A 227 -15.50 -5.01 8.81
CA ARG A 227 -14.79 -3.73 8.95
C ARG A 227 -13.58 -3.62 8.02
N VAL A 228 -12.77 -4.67 7.96
CA VAL A 228 -11.61 -4.71 7.06
C VAL A 228 -12.07 -4.70 5.60
N LEU A 229 -13.15 -5.40 5.27
CA LEU A 229 -13.77 -5.39 3.95
C LEU A 229 -14.32 -4.01 3.56
N ASN A 230 -15.00 -3.30 4.46
CA ASN A 230 -15.54 -1.98 4.20
C ASN A 230 -14.43 -0.96 3.96
N PHE A 231 -13.37 -0.99 4.78
CA PHE A 231 -12.15 -0.22 4.54
C PHE A 231 -11.59 -0.51 3.14
N TRP A 232 -11.41 -1.78 2.78
CA TRP A 232 -10.91 -2.17 1.46
C TRP A 232 -11.81 -1.70 0.31
N THR A 233 -13.13 -1.81 0.49
CA THR A 233 -14.13 -1.43 -0.50
C THR A 233 -14.03 0.05 -0.86
N VAL A 234 -13.80 0.91 0.13
CA VAL A 234 -13.62 2.36 -0.03
C VAL A 234 -12.27 2.68 -0.70
N VAL A 235 -11.18 2.10 -0.23
CA VAL A 235 -9.83 2.43 -0.73
C VAL A 235 -9.51 1.81 -2.10
N ASN A 236 -10.35 0.91 -2.61
CA ASN A 236 -10.14 0.22 -3.89
C ASN A 236 -11.11 0.70 -5.00
N VAL A 237 -11.76 1.85 -4.84
CA VAL A 237 -12.61 2.45 -5.89
C VAL A 237 -11.73 3.05 -7.00
N LYS A 238 -11.73 2.40 -8.18
CA LYS A 238 -10.87 2.75 -9.34
C LYS A 238 -11.62 3.39 -10.51
N SER A 239 -12.96 3.40 -10.51
CA SER A 239 -13.75 4.03 -11.58
C SER A 239 -14.97 4.75 -11.01
N PRO A 240 -15.38 5.89 -11.59
CA PRO A 240 -16.52 6.67 -11.11
C PRO A 240 -17.84 5.87 -11.02
N GLU A 241 -18.02 4.94 -11.93
CA GLU A 241 -19.24 4.16 -12.13
C GLU A 241 -19.22 2.83 -11.38
N SER A 242 -18.20 2.57 -10.54
CA SER A 242 -18.03 1.30 -9.83
C SER A 242 -19.27 0.93 -8.99
N HIS A 243 -19.87 1.92 -8.34
CA HIS A 243 -21.10 1.74 -7.55
C HIS A 243 -22.32 1.37 -8.40
N ILE A 244 -22.43 1.90 -9.62
CA ILE A 244 -23.52 1.59 -10.56
C ILE A 244 -23.31 0.18 -11.12
N ARG A 245 -22.12 -0.11 -11.67
CA ARG A 245 -21.81 -1.38 -12.32
C ARG A 245 -21.93 -2.57 -11.36
N LEU A 246 -21.58 -2.37 -10.10
CA LEU A 246 -21.57 -3.42 -9.08
C LEU A 246 -22.79 -3.36 -8.15
N ASN A 247 -23.68 -2.38 -8.35
CA ASN A 247 -24.84 -2.13 -7.49
C ASN A 247 -24.48 -2.06 -5.99
N ASP A 248 -23.41 -1.32 -5.67
CA ASP A 248 -22.88 -1.18 -4.30
C ASP A 248 -22.49 0.28 -4.03
N ILE A 249 -23.33 0.97 -3.27
CA ILE A 249 -23.15 2.40 -2.95
C ILE A 249 -21.85 2.69 -2.18
N ARG A 250 -21.29 1.71 -1.47
CA ARG A 250 -20.01 1.86 -0.74
C ARG A 250 -18.83 2.03 -1.69
N ARG A 251 -19.00 1.66 -2.97
CA ARG A 251 -18.00 1.81 -4.03
C ARG A 251 -18.16 3.11 -4.82
N ALA A 252 -18.90 4.08 -4.29
CA ALA A 252 -19.05 5.38 -4.90
C ALA A 252 -17.76 6.20 -4.73
N PRO A 253 -17.40 7.03 -5.72
CA PRO A 253 -16.32 8.01 -5.56
C PRO A 253 -16.60 8.97 -4.40
N ILE A 254 -15.55 9.47 -3.78
CA ILE A 254 -15.69 10.49 -2.74
C ILE A 254 -15.95 11.84 -3.42
N SER A 255 -17.21 12.26 -3.46
CA SER A 255 -17.64 13.55 -4.05
C SER A 255 -18.02 14.61 -3.01
N SER A 256 -18.02 14.26 -1.72
CA SER A 256 -18.35 15.15 -0.61
C SER A 256 -17.39 14.94 0.57
N THR A 257 -17.09 16.04 1.27
CA THR A 257 -16.22 16.09 2.46
C THR A 257 -16.79 15.34 3.67
N ASN A 258 -18.10 15.07 3.64
CA ASN A 258 -18.85 14.33 4.65
C ASN A 258 -19.41 13.01 4.10
N SER A 259 -18.80 12.45 3.05
CA SER A 259 -19.22 11.16 2.50
C SER A 259 -19.14 10.03 3.54
N SER A 260 -20.03 9.05 3.42
CA SER A 260 -20.00 7.83 4.23
C SER A 260 -18.67 7.08 4.09
N ALA A 261 -18.04 7.13 2.91
CA ALA A 261 -16.71 6.59 2.68
C ALA A 261 -15.64 7.22 3.60
N ILE A 262 -15.66 8.54 3.80
CA ILE A 262 -14.77 9.22 4.75
C ILE A 262 -15.07 8.76 6.19
N GLN A 263 -16.34 8.65 6.56
CA GLN A 263 -16.73 8.17 7.89
C GLN A 263 -16.27 6.73 8.15
N GLU A 264 -16.35 5.86 7.13
CA GLU A 264 -15.87 4.48 7.21
C GLU A 264 -14.35 4.42 7.47
N LEU A 265 -13.56 5.24 6.75
CA LEU A 265 -12.11 5.34 6.97
C LEU A 265 -11.80 5.75 8.41
N LEU A 266 -12.45 6.81 8.90
CA LEU A 266 -12.23 7.34 10.25
C LEU A 266 -12.69 6.35 11.34
N SER A 267 -13.81 5.68 11.11
CA SER A 267 -14.33 4.63 11.99
C SER A 267 -13.33 3.47 12.11
N PHE A 268 -12.82 2.97 10.98
CA PHE A 268 -11.83 1.90 10.99
C PHE A 268 -10.52 2.34 11.67
N ALA A 269 -10.06 3.57 11.40
CA ALA A 269 -8.89 4.14 12.07
C ALA A 269 -9.06 4.19 13.59
N ALA A 270 -10.23 4.58 14.09
CA ALA A 270 -10.54 4.66 15.51
C ALA A 270 -10.65 3.28 16.17
N VAL A 271 -11.17 2.26 15.48
CA VAL A 271 -11.17 0.87 15.98
C VAL A 271 -9.74 0.36 16.11
N VAL A 272 -8.92 0.56 15.09
CA VAL A 272 -7.53 0.08 15.08
C VAL A 272 -6.68 0.83 16.10
N ASP A 273 -6.89 2.12 16.30
CA ASP A 273 -6.12 2.92 17.25
C ASP A 273 -6.31 2.46 18.71
N ARG A 274 -7.51 1.97 19.05
CA ARG A 274 -7.83 1.41 20.37
C ARG A 274 -7.22 0.04 20.64
N MET A 275 -6.72 -0.64 19.61
CA MET A 275 -6.05 -1.92 19.81
C MET A 275 -4.71 -1.72 20.54
N PRO A 276 -4.32 -2.60 21.47
CA PRO A 276 -3.11 -2.42 22.29
C PRO A 276 -1.80 -2.44 21.47
N GLY A 277 -1.79 -3.05 20.28
CA GLY A 277 -0.59 -3.21 19.47
C GLY A 277 0.36 -4.27 20.04
N GLY A 278 1.66 -4.09 19.83
CA GLY A 278 2.73 -4.97 20.31
C GLY A 278 3.65 -5.46 19.18
N ARG A 279 4.60 -6.33 19.53
CA ARG A 279 5.58 -6.90 18.59
C ARG A 279 5.62 -8.43 18.66
N GLY A 280 5.98 -9.05 17.55
CA GLY A 280 6.14 -10.51 17.46
C GLY A 280 4.83 -11.27 17.63
N ALA A 281 4.93 -12.60 17.81
CA ALA A 281 3.77 -13.48 17.94
C ALA A 281 3.05 -13.31 19.29
N SER A 282 3.80 -13.04 20.36
CA SER A 282 3.32 -12.91 21.75
C SER A 282 2.54 -11.63 22.05
N ARG A 283 2.34 -10.77 21.03
CA ARG A 283 1.56 -9.54 21.19
C ARG A 283 0.11 -9.84 21.66
N PRO A 284 -0.48 -8.94 22.46
CA PRO A 284 -1.76 -9.16 23.15
C PRO A 284 -2.95 -9.17 22.18
N ARG A 285 -3.19 -10.31 21.50
CA ARG A 285 -4.31 -10.53 20.56
C ARG A 285 -4.59 -9.30 19.69
N SER A 286 -3.57 -8.76 19.05
CA SER A 286 -3.66 -7.48 18.36
C SER A 286 -2.87 -7.49 17.05
N LEU A 287 -3.03 -6.44 16.25
CA LEU A 287 -2.10 -6.14 15.15
C LEU A 287 -0.75 -5.70 15.74
N THR A 288 0.33 -5.73 14.96
CA THR A 288 1.58 -5.12 15.43
C THR A 288 1.41 -3.61 15.58
N THR A 289 2.20 -3.00 16.46
CA THR A 289 2.21 -1.54 16.63
C THR A 289 2.44 -0.82 15.31
N GLU A 290 3.32 -1.35 14.47
CA GLU A 290 3.69 -0.81 13.17
C GLU A 290 2.53 -0.92 12.17
N THR A 291 1.81 -2.04 12.11
CA THR A 291 0.62 -2.17 11.25
C THR A 291 -0.51 -1.26 11.73
N ARG A 292 -0.73 -1.21 13.04
CA ARG A 292 -1.74 -0.35 13.67
C ARG A 292 -1.53 1.12 13.31
N LYS A 293 -0.32 1.63 13.51
CA LYS A 293 0.07 3.01 13.17
C LYS A 293 -0.08 3.28 11.67
N ALA A 294 0.32 2.34 10.82
CA ALA A 294 0.22 2.51 9.36
C ALA A 294 -1.22 2.58 8.87
N ILE A 295 -2.12 1.77 9.43
CA ILE A 295 -3.57 1.84 9.12
C ILE A 295 -4.14 3.17 9.61
N HIS A 296 -3.88 3.55 10.87
CA HIS A 296 -4.36 4.81 11.43
C HIS A 296 -3.90 6.01 10.58
N GLN A 297 -2.61 6.06 10.24
CA GLN A 297 -2.03 7.11 9.40
C GLN A 297 -2.69 7.14 8.01
N THR A 298 -2.79 5.99 7.34
CA THR A 298 -3.31 5.93 5.97
C THR A 298 -4.80 6.27 5.92
N ALA A 299 -5.61 5.74 6.84
CA ALA A 299 -7.06 5.97 6.84
C ALA A 299 -7.41 7.45 7.11
N ASN A 300 -6.78 8.07 8.12
CA ASN A 300 -6.95 9.52 8.37
C ASN A 300 -6.36 10.36 7.23
N GLY A 301 -5.19 9.97 6.71
CA GLY A 301 -4.55 10.65 5.59
C GLY A 301 -5.37 10.65 4.31
N LEU A 302 -6.00 9.52 3.96
CA LEU A 302 -6.90 9.43 2.81
C LEU A 302 -8.16 10.28 3.00
N ALA A 303 -8.70 10.35 4.23
CA ALA A 303 -9.84 11.20 4.54
C ALA A 303 -9.49 12.70 4.36
N ASP A 304 -8.38 13.14 4.93
CA ASP A 304 -7.95 14.54 4.84
C ASP A 304 -7.44 14.93 3.45
N LEU A 305 -6.74 14.03 2.75
CA LEU A 305 -6.37 14.22 1.35
C LEU A 305 -7.62 14.40 0.49
N SER A 306 -8.64 13.56 0.68
CA SER A 306 -9.90 13.67 -0.06
C SER A 306 -10.55 15.03 0.18
N ARG A 307 -10.64 15.48 1.43
CA ARG A 307 -11.17 16.80 1.79
C ARG A 307 -10.38 17.94 1.16
N HIS A 308 -9.05 17.84 1.17
CA HIS A 308 -8.17 18.84 0.57
C HIS A 308 -8.37 18.93 -0.95
N LEU A 309 -8.38 17.79 -1.65
CA LEU A 309 -8.60 17.73 -3.09
C LEU A 309 -9.96 18.29 -3.49
N LEU A 310 -11.02 18.00 -2.73
CA LEU A 310 -12.36 18.53 -3.01
C LEU A 310 -12.47 20.04 -2.73
N MET A 311 -12.05 20.50 -1.54
CA MET A 311 -12.31 21.88 -1.11
C MET A 311 -11.29 22.90 -1.56
N LYS A 312 -10.00 22.53 -1.56
CA LYS A 312 -8.90 23.47 -1.82
C LYS A 312 -8.41 23.40 -3.26
N VAL A 313 -8.39 22.20 -3.82
CA VAL A 313 -7.96 21.99 -5.21
C VAL A 313 -9.13 22.09 -6.19
N GLY A 314 -10.35 21.77 -5.76
CA GLY A 314 -11.57 21.89 -6.57
C GLY A 314 -11.87 20.67 -7.43
N PHE A 315 -11.44 19.48 -7.02
CA PHE A 315 -11.80 18.23 -7.71
C PHE A 315 -13.28 17.92 -7.49
N SER A 316 -13.96 17.39 -8.51
CA SER A 316 -15.37 16.99 -8.38
C SER A 316 -15.57 15.69 -7.61
N TYR A 317 -14.57 14.81 -7.64
CA TYR A 317 -14.54 13.56 -6.88
C TYR A 317 -13.12 13.06 -6.70
N VAL A 318 -12.94 12.08 -5.81
CA VAL A 318 -11.67 11.39 -5.56
C VAL A 318 -11.86 9.88 -5.65
N LEU A 319 -10.95 9.22 -6.38
CA LEU A 319 -10.87 7.76 -6.52
C LEU A 319 -9.68 7.24 -5.70
N LEU A 320 -9.95 6.67 -4.53
CA LEU A 320 -8.88 6.21 -3.65
C LEU A 320 -8.14 4.98 -4.19
N GLY A 321 -8.75 4.20 -5.07
CA GLY A 321 -8.08 3.09 -5.76
C GLY A 321 -6.97 3.54 -6.71
N GLU A 322 -6.87 4.84 -7.01
CA GLU A 322 -5.73 5.39 -7.73
C GLU A 322 -4.51 5.65 -6.81
N LEU A 323 -4.66 5.56 -5.49
CA LEU A 323 -3.64 5.81 -4.48
C LEU A 323 -3.04 4.50 -3.96
N GLN A 324 -2.56 3.65 -4.88
CA GLN A 324 -2.03 2.31 -4.60
C GLN A 324 -0.75 2.05 -5.42
N THR A 325 0.14 1.20 -4.90
CA THR A 325 1.42 0.87 -5.55
C THR A 325 1.33 -0.23 -6.63
N ASP A 326 0.15 -0.79 -6.90
CA ASP A 326 -0.09 -1.82 -7.95
C ASP A 326 0.57 -1.50 -9.31
N ARG A 327 0.56 -0.22 -9.71
CA ARG A 327 1.14 0.23 -10.99
C ARG A 327 2.66 0.12 -11.01
N LEU A 328 3.30 0.31 -9.86
CA LEU A 328 4.73 0.15 -9.67
C LEU A 328 5.10 -1.34 -9.74
N GLU A 329 4.36 -2.21 -9.04
CA GLU A 329 4.53 -3.67 -9.13
C GLU A 329 4.35 -4.19 -10.57
N GLY A 330 3.30 -3.70 -11.27
CA GLY A 330 3.07 -4.03 -12.68
C GLY A 330 4.21 -3.56 -13.59
N SER A 331 4.80 -2.40 -13.30
CA SER A 331 5.97 -1.90 -14.02
C SER A 331 7.20 -2.76 -13.77
N PHE A 332 7.41 -3.27 -12.55
CA PHE A 332 8.48 -4.23 -12.28
C PHE A 332 8.32 -5.53 -13.06
N LEU A 333 7.09 -6.06 -13.15
CA LEU A 333 6.81 -7.24 -13.97
C LEU A 333 7.06 -6.97 -15.46
N PHE A 334 6.70 -5.78 -15.97
CA PHE A 334 6.96 -5.41 -17.35
C PHE A 334 8.45 -5.22 -17.62
N ILE A 335 9.15 -4.46 -16.76
CA ILE A 335 10.61 -4.28 -16.84
C ILE A 335 11.31 -5.63 -16.73
N GLY A 336 10.83 -6.58 -15.92
CA GLY A 336 11.38 -7.93 -15.85
C GLY A 336 11.09 -8.79 -17.09
N LYS A 337 9.90 -8.68 -17.68
CA LYS A 337 9.49 -9.46 -18.86
C LYS A 337 10.06 -8.94 -20.17
N ALA A 338 10.01 -7.63 -20.40
CA ALA A 338 10.48 -6.97 -21.62
C ALA A 338 11.99 -7.15 -21.84
N THR A 339 12.68 -7.66 -20.83
CA THR A 339 14.12 -7.68 -20.78
C THR A 339 14.70 -9.07 -20.54
N ALA A 340 13.88 -10.14 -20.61
CA ALA A 340 14.32 -11.51 -20.31
C ALA A 340 15.02 -11.62 -18.93
N GLY A 341 14.48 -10.87 -17.96
CA GLY A 341 15.13 -10.67 -16.70
C GLY A 341 16.41 -9.88 -16.89
N VAL A 342 16.34 -8.66 -17.43
CA VAL A 342 17.43 -7.69 -17.55
C VAL A 342 16.90 -6.29 -17.19
N ILE A 343 16.87 -5.76 -15.96
CA ILE A 343 16.46 -4.36 -15.73
C ILE A 343 17.28 -3.45 -16.65
N ILE A 344 16.64 -2.96 -17.71
CA ILE A 344 17.24 -2.01 -18.62
C ILE A 344 16.96 -0.66 -17.99
N TYR A 345 17.97 0.19 -17.72
CA TYR A 345 17.69 1.56 -17.27
C TYR A 345 17.07 2.32 -18.45
N PRO A 346 15.80 2.75 -18.41
CA PRO A 346 15.41 3.88 -19.20
C PRO A 346 15.72 5.11 -18.33
N LEU A 347 16.80 5.81 -18.63
CA LEU A 347 16.77 7.26 -18.40
C LEU A 347 15.48 7.76 -19.06
N ILE A 348 14.62 8.47 -18.32
CA ILE A 348 13.42 9.04 -18.90
C ILE A 348 13.83 9.87 -20.13
N LYS A 349 13.33 9.43 -21.29
CA LYS A 349 13.24 10.24 -22.49
C LYS A 349 12.29 11.40 -22.21
N PHE A 350 12.82 12.57 -21.89
CA PHE A 350 12.21 13.80 -22.35
C PHE A 350 12.62 13.97 -23.82
N TRP A 351 11.73 13.65 -24.76
CA TRP A 351 11.94 14.01 -26.17
C TRP A 351 11.62 15.50 -26.35
N PRO A 352 12.38 16.29 -27.16
CA PRO A 352 13.33 15.90 -28.20
C PRO A 352 14.77 16.33 -27.90
N VAL A 353 15.65 15.42 -27.50
CA VAL A 353 17.10 15.56 -27.76
C VAL A 353 17.69 14.19 -28.06
N ARG A 354 18.38 14.07 -29.21
CA ARG A 354 19.03 12.85 -29.70
C ARG A 354 20.30 12.57 -28.87
N GLY A 355 20.41 11.36 -28.32
CA GLY A 355 21.64 10.80 -27.75
C GLY A 355 21.35 9.58 -26.87
N TYR A 356 21.80 8.39 -27.26
CA TYR A 356 21.48 7.11 -26.62
C TYR A 356 22.66 6.58 -25.79
N ALA A 357 22.38 6.03 -24.61
CA ALA A 357 23.19 5.02 -23.94
C ALA A 357 22.25 4.02 -23.23
N GLU A 358 22.30 2.75 -23.63
CA GLU A 358 21.48 1.66 -23.08
C GLU A 358 22.25 0.94 -21.95
N CYS A 359 21.58 0.62 -20.84
CA CYS A 359 22.15 -0.11 -19.71
C CYS A 359 21.30 -1.35 -19.39
N ASN A 360 21.91 -2.51 -19.16
CA ASN A 360 21.24 -3.83 -19.09
C ASN A 360 21.61 -4.63 -17.79
N PHE A 361 20.67 -5.04 -16.90
CA PHE A 361 20.93 -5.81 -15.64
C PHE A 361 20.17 -7.14 -15.45
N THR A 362 20.79 -8.32 -15.39
CA THR A 362 19.98 -9.57 -15.26
C THR A 362 19.23 -9.81 -13.92
N VAL A 363 17.93 -10.12 -13.97
CA VAL A 363 17.03 -10.55 -12.88
C VAL A 363 16.61 -12.00 -13.13
N ASN A 364 16.83 -12.90 -12.17
CA ASN A 364 16.23 -14.24 -12.17
C ASN A 364 15.32 -14.38 -10.95
N TRP A 365 14.11 -14.89 -11.16
CA TRP A 365 13.17 -15.21 -10.09
C TRP A 365 13.54 -16.55 -9.44
N SER A 366 13.64 -16.58 -8.11
CA SER A 366 13.61 -17.80 -7.30
C SER A 366 12.28 -17.88 -6.55
#